data_AF-A0A6C0BF87-F1
#
_entry.id   AF-A0A6C0BF87-F1
#
_cell.length_a   1.000
_cell.length_b   1.000
_cell.length_c   1.000
_cell.angle_alpha   90.00
_cell.angle_beta   90.00
_cell.angle_gamma   90.00
#
_symmetry.space_group_name_H-M   'P 1'
#
loop_
_entity.id
_entity.type
_entity.pdbx_description
1 polymer ?
#
loop_
_entity_poly.entity_id
_entity_poly.type
_entity_poly.pdbx_seq_one_letter_code
_entity_poly.pdbx_strand_id
1 'polypeptide(L)'
;MDLVAAFITAMLWGIAPVVYRKLVHQVSYGFILIVSSIVYILSVTAYVFLFNRHEVINDFVNHTDKIPILACTTFFAFFIANMFYIYSIRKTHNINLVTIISALYPIVTLILASIVLKENLSIMGLSGFGLIVLGMIIIIMSSKIRQ
;
A
#
# COMPACT_ATOMS: atom_id res chain seq x y z
N MET A 1 19.67 2.42 7.66
CA MET A 1 18.40 2.36 8.43
C MET A 1 17.20 2.13 7.50
N ASP A 2 17.27 2.58 6.26
CA ASP A 2 16.13 2.60 5.32
C ASP A 2 15.63 1.21 4.90
N LEU A 3 16.53 0.25 4.65
CA LEU A 3 16.16 -1.13 4.32
C LEU A 3 15.44 -1.85 5.47
N VAL A 4 15.87 -1.58 6.71
CA VAL A 4 15.24 -2.16 7.91
C VAL A 4 13.82 -1.59 8.07
N ALA A 5 13.64 -0.29 7.86
CA ALA A 5 12.32 0.34 7.90
C ALA A 5 11.39 -0.20 6.80
N ALA A 6 11.89 -0.40 5.58
CA ALA A 6 11.12 -1.00 4.49
C ALA A 6 10.68 -2.44 4.81
N PHE A 7 11.57 -3.24 5.41
CA PHE A 7 11.26 -4.60 5.83
C PHE A 7 10.20 -4.62 6.95
N ILE A 8 10.34 -3.78 7.97
CA ILE A 8 9.35 -3.62 9.04
C ILE A 8 8.00 -3.21 8.46
N THR A 9 7.99 -2.28 7.51
CA THR A 9 6.76 -1.84 6.82
C THR A 9 6.07 -3.00 6.13
N ALA A 10 6.80 -3.86 5.41
CA ALA A 10 6.24 -5.04 4.75
C ALA A 10 5.64 -6.03 5.76
N MET A 11 6.31 -6.25 6.89
CA MET A 11 5.78 -7.12 7.96
C MET A 11 4.49 -6.59 8.57
N LEU A 12 4.45 -5.28 8.88
CA LEU A 12 3.26 -4.64 9.45
C LEU A 12 2.09 -4.65 8.47
N TRP A 13 2.34 -4.37 7.19
CA TRP A 13 1.31 -4.45 6.16
C TRP A 13 0.75 -5.86 5.96
N GLY A 14 1.55 -6.91 6.21
CA GLY A 14 1.10 -8.30 6.16
C GLY A 14 0.00 -8.65 7.18
N ILE A 15 -0.11 -7.89 8.28
CA ILE A 15 -1.14 -8.10 9.31
C ILE A 15 -2.53 -7.70 8.80
N ALA A 16 -2.61 -6.62 8.03
CA ALA A 16 -3.87 -6.02 7.57
C ALA A 16 -4.81 -7.00 6.83
N PRO A 17 -4.38 -7.75 5.78
CA PRO A 17 -5.27 -8.68 5.08
C PRO A 17 -5.86 -9.78 5.97
N VAL A 18 -5.10 -10.27 6.95
CA VAL A 18 -5.55 -11.30 7.89
C VAL A 18 -6.65 -10.74 8.80
N VAL A 19 -6.42 -9.55 9.35
CA VAL A 19 -7.41 -8.86 10.18
C VAL A 19 -8.65 -8.50 9.36
N TYR A 20 -8.47 -7.92 8.17
CA TYR A 20 -9.59 -7.57 7.28
C TYR A 20 -10.41 -8.79 6.92
N ARG A 21 -9.80 -9.93 6.59
CA ARG A 21 -10.56 -11.17 6.32
C ARG A 21 -11.50 -11.53 7.47
N LYS A 22 -11.02 -11.45 8.71
CA LYS A 22 -11.82 -11.79 9.89
C LYS A 22 -13.00 -10.83 10.06
N LEU A 23 -12.81 -9.55 9.74
CA LEU A 23 -13.78 -8.48 9.98
C LEU A 23 -14.76 -8.24 8.83
N VAL A 24 -14.38 -8.44 7.56
CA VAL A 24 -15.23 -8.10 6.39
C VAL A 24 -16.55 -8.86 6.30
N HIS A 25 -16.68 -9.96 7.05
CA HIS A 25 -17.94 -10.72 7.17
C HIS A 25 -18.77 -10.31 8.39
N GLN A 26 -18.21 -9.56 9.33
CA GLN A 26 -18.84 -9.13 10.58
C GLN A 26 -19.26 -7.66 10.55
N VAL A 27 -18.54 -6.83 9.80
CA VAL A 27 -18.76 -5.39 9.72
C VAL A 27 -18.77 -4.90 8.28
N SER A 28 -19.35 -3.72 8.04
CA SER A 28 -19.38 -3.10 6.71
C SER A 28 -17.99 -2.57 6.31
N TYR A 29 -17.75 -2.44 4.99
CA TYR A 29 -16.51 -1.85 4.46
C TYR A 29 -16.33 -0.40 4.94
N GLY A 30 -17.41 0.37 5.01
CA GLY A 30 -17.39 1.75 5.48
C GLY A 30 -16.97 1.83 6.95
N PHE A 31 -17.42 0.90 7.79
CA PHE A 31 -17.02 0.86 9.20
C PHE A 31 -15.50 0.65 9.35
N ILE A 32 -14.92 -0.31 8.62
CA ILE A 32 -13.47 -0.56 8.64
C ILE A 32 -12.70 0.69 8.21
N LEU A 33 -13.11 1.33 7.10
CA LEU A 33 -12.44 2.52 6.58
C LEU A 33 -12.52 3.71 7.54
N ILE A 34 -13.70 3.96 8.14
CA ILE A 34 -13.89 5.07 9.07
C ILE A 34 -13.06 4.88 10.33
N VAL A 35 -13.11 3.70 10.95
CA VAL A 35 -12.34 3.42 12.17
C VAL A 35 -10.84 3.54 11.91
N SER A 36 -10.34 2.93 10.83
CA SER A 36 -8.94 3.04 10.45
C SER A 36 -8.52 4.49 10.17
N SER A 37 -9.38 5.29 9.54
CA SER A 37 -9.09 6.70 9.24
C SER A 37 -9.03 7.54 10.52
N ILE A 38 -9.93 7.31 11.48
CA ILE A 38 -9.90 8.00 12.77
C ILE A 38 -8.60 7.68 13.52
N VAL A 39 -8.24 6.40 13.62
CA VAL A 39 -7.00 5.98 14.28
C VAL A 39 -5.78 6.58 13.60
N TYR A 40 -5.76 6.61 12.26
CA TYR A 40 -4.67 7.20 11.49
C TYR A 40 -4.55 8.71 11.73
N ILE A 41 -5.65 9.46 11.67
CA ILE A 41 -5.67 10.91 11.93
C ILE A 41 -5.16 11.22 13.34
N LEU A 42 -5.63 10.48 14.36
CA LEU A 42 -5.18 10.66 15.73
C LEU A 42 -3.68 10.38 15.88
N SER A 43 -3.20 9.29 15.27
CA SER A 43 -1.78 8.89 15.33
C SER A 43 -0.88 9.92 14.64
N VAL A 44 -1.25 10.38 13.45
CA VAL A 44 -0.50 11.41 12.71
C VAL A 44 -0.52 12.74 13.46
N THR A 45 -1.67 13.14 14.01
CA THR A 45 -1.77 14.40 14.78
C THR A 45 -0.89 14.34 16.03
N ALA A 46 -0.91 13.23 16.76
CA ALA A 46 -0.04 13.03 17.92
C ALA A 46 1.45 13.08 17.53
N TYR A 47 1.84 12.40 16.45
CA TYR A 47 3.21 12.43 15.94
C TYR A 47 3.67 13.85 15.57
N VAL A 48 2.86 14.58 14.80
CA VAL A 48 3.18 15.95 14.38
C VAL A 48 3.30 16.86 15.60
N PHE A 49 2.39 16.75 16.56
CA PHE A 49 2.42 17.57 17.77
C PHE A 49 3.66 17.32 18.64
N LEU A 50 4.07 16.05 18.78
CA LEU A 50 5.17 15.65 19.67
C LEU A 50 6.56 15.91 19.07
N PHE A 51 6.73 15.80 17.75
CA PHE A 51 8.06 15.79 17.14
C PHE A 51 8.29 16.90 16.10
N ASN A 52 7.34 17.18 15.21
CA ASN A 52 7.62 17.96 13.98
C ASN A 52 6.69 19.16 13.76
N ARG A 53 6.09 19.71 14.82
CA ARG A 53 5.06 20.77 14.71
C ARG A 53 5.50 21.96 13.85
N HIS A 54 6.71 22.46 14.07
CA HIS A 54 7.21 23.65 13.38
C HIS A 54 7.45 23.40 11.88
N GLU A 55 7.99 22.24 11.54
CA GLU A 55 8.27 21.84 10.15
C GLU A 55 6.97 21.69 9.35
N VAL A 56 5.99 20.98 9.91
CA VAL A 56 4.71 20.73 9.22
C VAL A 56 3.94 22.03 8.99
N ILE A 57 3.87 22.92 9.97
CA ILE A 57 3.21 24.22 9.80
C ILE A 57 3.90 25.04 8.70
N ASN A 58 5.25 25.04 8.69
CA ASN A 58 6.02 25.74 7.67
C ASN A 58 5.75 25.18 6.26
N ASP A 59 5.62 23.86 6.12
CA ASP A 59 5.27 23.23 4.85
C ASP A 59 3.86 23.57 4.38
N PHE A 60 2.87 23.61 5.27
CA PHE A 60 1.52 24.02 4.89
C PHE A 60 1.47 25.45 4.36
N VAL A 61 2.27 26.36 4.92
CA VAL A 61 2.33 27.76 4.46
C VAL A 61 3.07 27.88 3.13
N ASN A 62 4.23 27.21 3.00
CA ASN A 62 5.13 27.43 1.85
C ASN A 62 4.85 26.51 0.66
N HIS A 63 4.16 25.39 0.85
CA HIS A 63 3.97 24.35 -0.16
C HIS A 63 2.49 24.03 -0.42
N THR A 64 1.61 25.03 -0.32
CA THR A 64 0.16 24.87 -0.57
C THR A 64 -0.11 24.38 -2.00
N ASP A 65 0.74 24.72 -2.96
CA ASP A 65 0.68 24.27 -4.35
C ASP A 65 0.82 22.75 -4.52
N LYS A 66 1.44 22.06 -3.56
CA LYS A 66 1.59 20.60 -3.56
C LYS A 66 0.39 19.86 -2.96
N ILE A 67 -0.54 20.57 -2.32
CA ILE A 67 -1.73 19.95 -1.69
C ILE A 67 -2.61 19.22 -2.71
N PRO A 68 -2.94 19.78 -3.89
CA PRO A 68 -3.81 19.10 -4.86
C PRO A 68 -3.21 17.78 -5.37
N ILE A 69 -1.90 17.73 -5.63
CA ILE A 69 -1.27 16.50 -6.10
C ILE A 69 -1.23 15.44 -4.98
N LEU A 70 -0.92 15.82 -3.74
CA LEU A 70 -0.96 14.91 -2.60
C LEU A 70 -2.39 14.41 -2.30
N ALA A 71 -3.39 15.28 -2.41
CA ALA A 71 -4.79 14.93 -2.25
C ALA A 71 -5.24 13.94 -3.33
N CYS A 72 -4.86 14.19 -4.58
CA CYS A 72 -5.12 13.28 -5.71
C CYS A 72 -4.47 11.91 -5.47
N THR A 73 -3.17 11.88 -5.13
CA THR A 73 -2.47 10.63 -4.82
C THR A 73 -3.12 9.90 -3.65
N THR A 74 -3.50 10.60 -2.58
CA THR A 74 -4.17 10.00 -1.42
C THR A 74 -5.53 9.40 -1.82
N PHE A 75 -6.30 10.10 -2.63
CA PHE A 75 -7.60 9.62 -3.09
C PHE A 75 -7.48 8.35 -3.95
N PHE A 76 -6.59 8.33 -4.94
CA PHE A 76 -6.44 7.18 -5.83
C PHE A 76 -5.64 6.03 -5.19
N ALA A 77 -4.45 6.32 -4.67
CA ALA A 77 -3.51 5.29 -4.20
C ALA A 77 -3.84 4.76 -2.81
N PHE A 78 -4.54 5.53 -1.98
CA PHE A 78 -4.95 5.06 -0.65
C PHE A 78 -6.44 4.77 -0.61
N PHE A 79 -7.32 5.73 -0.88
CA PHE A 79 -8.75 5.52 -0.67
C PHE A 79 -9.36 4.51 -1.66
N ILE A 80 -9.24 4.77 -2.97
CA ILE A 80 -9.79 3.88 -4.00
C ILE A 80 -9.11 2.50 -3.94
N ALA A 81 -7.78 2.46 -3.82
CA ALA A 81 -7.05 1.20 -3.69
C ALA A 81 -7.51 0.36 -2.49
N ASN A 82 -7.67 0.98 -1.30
CA ASN A 82 -8.18 0.26 -0.12
C ASN A 82 -9.62 -0.22 -0.30
N MET A 83 -10.49 0.56 -0.97
CA MET A 83 -11.84 0.11 -1.28
C MET A 83 -11.83 -1.16 -2.12
N PHE A 84 -11.07 -1.20 -3.23
CA PHE A 84 -10.97 -2.39 -4.06
C PHE A 84 -10.27 -3.55 -3.35
N TYR A 85 -9.27 -3.27 -2.51
CA TYR A 85 -8.57 -4.28 -1.74
C TYR A 85 -9.49 -5.01 -0.75
N ILE A 86 -10.20 -4.26 0.09
CA ILE A 86 -11.15 -4.81 1.07
C ILE A 86 -12.30 -5.54 0.36
N TYR A 87 -12.80 -4.97 -0.74
CA TYR A 87 -13.81 -5.63 -1.58
C TYR A 87 -13.32 -7.00 -2.10
N SER A 88 -12.08 -7.05 -2.58
CA SER A 88 -11.47 -8.27 -3.11
C SER A 88 -11.29 -9.34 -2.02
N ILE A 89 -10.85 -8.94 -0.82
CA ILE A 89 -10.72 -9.84 0.34
C ILE A 89 -12.08 -10.45 0.73
N ARG A 90 -13.16 -9.66 0.64
CA ARG A 90 -14.52 -10.10 0.97
C ARG A 90 -15.10 -11.06 -0.07
N LYS A 91 -14.82 -10.84 -1.36
CA LYS A 91 -15.38 -11.62 -2.47
C LYS A 91 -14.57 -12.88 -2.79
N THR A 92 -13.26 -12.84 -2.59
CA THR A 92 -12.40 -14.00 -2.84
C THR A 92 -12.55 -15.04 -1.73
N HIS A 93 -12.36 -16.32 -2.04
CA HIS A 93 -12.13 -17.34 -1.02
C HIS A 93 -10.65 -17.44 -0.63
N ASN A 94 -9.75 -16.99 -1.53
CA ASN A 94 -8.31 -17.11 -1.39
C ASN A 94 -7.65 -15.73 -1.17
N ILE A 95 -7.35 -15.42 0.09
CA ILE A 95 -6.74 -14.14 0.50
C ILE A 95 -5.30 -14.06 0.01
N ASN A 96 -4.58 -15.19 0.00
CA ASN A 96 -3.19 -15.24 -0.47
C ASN A 96 -3.09 -14.74 -1.90
N LEU A 97 -4.02 -15.16 -2.77
CA LEU A 97 -4.09 -14.69 -4.15
C LEU A 97 -4.31 -13.18 -4.23
N VAL A 98 -5.20 -12.60 -3.41
CA VAL A 98 -5.41 -11.15 -3.37
C VAL A 98 -4.15 -10.43 -2.90
N THR A 99 -3.48 -10.91 -1.85
CA THR A 99 -2.25 -10.28 -1.35
C THR A 99 -1.12 -10.32 -2.37
N ILE A 100 -0.96 -11.41 -3.11
CA ILE A 100 0.10 -11.59 -4.12
C ILE A 100 -0.16 -10.69 -5.33
N ILE A 101 -1.40 -10.67 -5.83
CA ILE A 101 -1.75 -9.79 -6.95
C ILE A 101 -1.62 -8.32 -6.54
N SER A 102 -2.04 -7.95 -5.33
CA SER A 102 -1.84 -6.58 -4.83
C SER A 102 -0.36 -6.24 -4.65
N ALA A 103 0.50 -7.21 -4.33
CA ALA A 103 1.95 -7.04 -4.26
C ALA A 103 2.63 -6.86 -5.64
N LEU A 104 1.86 -6.79 -6.74
CA LEU A 104 2.35 -6.38 -8.06
C LEU A 104 2.53 -4.86 -8.19
N TYR A 105 2.18 -4.06 -7.19
CA TYR A 105 2.40 -2.60 -7.26
C TYR A 105 3.86 -2.20 -7.55
N PRO A 106 4.93 -2.92 -7.13
CA PRO A 106 6.31 -2.57 -7.48
C PRO A 106 6.57 -2.63 -8.99
N ILE A 107 5.80 -3.42 -9.74
CA ILE A 107 5.82 -3.41 -11.22
C ILE A 107 5.45 -2.05 -11.74
N VAL A 108 4.31 -1.55 -11.26
CA VAL A 108 3.78 -0.24 -11.65
C VAL A 108 4.74 0.85 -11.19
N THR A 109 5.28 0.76 -9.98
CA THR A 109 6.28 1.69 -9.46
C THR A 109 7.54 1.72 -10.33
N LEU A 110 8.08 0.57 -10.74
CA LEU A 110 9.28 0.50 -11.56
C LEU A 110 9.08 1.17 -12.92
N ILE A 111 7.95 0.89 -13.57
CA ILE A 111 7.59 1.48 -14.86
C ILE A 111 7.41 3.00 -14.71
N LEU A 112 6.62 3.44 -13.73
CA LEU A 112 6.39 4.86 -13.49
C LEU A 112 7.67 5.58 -13.08
N ALA A 113 8.56 4.96 -12.29
CA ALA A 113 9.84 5.55 -11.94
C ALA A 113 10.71 5.75 -13.19
N SER A 114 10.79 4.76 -14.07
CA SER A 114 11.55 4.89 -15.32
C SER A 114 11.02 6.02 -16.22
N ILE A 115 9.70 6.26 -16.24
CA ILE A 115 9.06 7.27 -17.09
C ILE A 115 9.12 8.67 -16.44
N VAL A 116 8.73 8.76 -15.17
CA VAL A 116 8.53 10.03 -14.45
C VAL A 116 9.83 10.54 -13.83
N LEU A 117 10.58 9.67 -13.17
CA LEU A 117 11.87 10.01 -12.54
C LEU A 117 13.04 9.92 -13.53
N LYS A 118 12.81 9.35 -14.74
CA LYS A 118 13.84 9.11 -15.78
C LYS A 118 15.00 8.26 -15.26
N GLU A 119 14.74 7.37 -14.32
CA GLU A 119 15.73 6.46 -13.76
C GLU A 119 16.09 5.36 -14.78
N ASN A 120 17.39 5.12 -14.97
CA ASN A 120 17.87 4.04 -15.82
C ASN A 120 17.79 2.72 -15.05
N LEU A 121 16.98 1.79 -15.56
CA LEU A 121 16.86 0.46 -14.98
C LEU A 121 18.10 -0.37 -15.32
N SER A 122 18.85 -0.74 -14.28
CA SER A 122 19.95 -1.71 -14.43
C SER A 122 19.41 -3.05 -14.88
N ILE A 123 20.15 -3.73 -15.76
CA ILE A 123 19.85 -5.11 -16.21
C ILE A 123 19.71 -6.05 -15.01
N MET A 124 20.51 -5.86 -13.95
CA MET A 124 20.39 -6.63 -12.72
C MET A 124 19.05 -6.35 -12.00
N GLY A 125 18.61 -5.10 -11.94
CA GLY A 125 17.32 -4.73 -11.35
C GLY A 125 16.14 -5.33 -12.11
N LEU A 126 16.18 -5.28 -13.45
CA LEU A 126 15.23 -5.95 -14.33
C LEU A 126 15.20 -7.46 -14.11
N SER A 127 16.36 -8.10 -13.92
CA SER A 127 16.43 -9.54 -13.69
C SER A 127 15.83 -9.96 -12.33
N GLY A 128 16.16 -9.22 -11.25
CA GLY A 128 15.57 -9.47 -9.92
C GLY A 128 14.07 -9.25 -9.92
N PHE A 129 13.61 -8.22 -10.63
CA PHE A 129 12.20 -7.97 -10.86
C PHE A 129 11.51 -9.13 -11.61
N GLY A 130 12.13 -9.66 -12.67
CA GLY A 130 11.64 -10.83 -13.38
C GLY A 130 11.48 -12.06 -12.47
N LEU A 131 12.44 -12.30 -11.56
CA LEU A 131 12.36 -13.38 -10.58
C LEU A 131 11.19 -13.21 -9.60
N ILE A 132 10.91 -11.98 -9.14
CA ILE A 132 9.76 -11.68 -8.29
C ILE A 132 8.46 -12.02 -9.01
N VAL A 133 8.31 -11.59 -10.27
CA VAL A 133 7.13 -11.88 -11.10
C VAL A 133 6.94 -13.39 -11.30
N LEU A 134 8.01 -14.11 -11.64
CA LEU A 134 7.97 -15.57 -11.80
C LEU A 134 7.55 -16.27 -10.50
N GLY A 135 8.14 -15.87 -9.36
CA GLY A 135 7.76 -16.39 -8.05
C GLY A 135 6.28 -16.18 -7.75
N MET A 136 5.74 -14.99 -8.03
CA MET A 136 4.32 -14.71 -7.85
C MET A 136 3.43 -15.57 -8.76
N ILE A 137 3.79 -15.74 -10.03
CA ILE A 137 3.04 -16.61 -10.97
C ILE A 137 2.99 -18.05 -10.44
N ILE A 138 4.12 -18.58 -9.97
CA ILE A 138 4.20 -19.93 -9.40
C ILE A 138 3.24 -20.06 -8.21
N ILE A 139 3.25 -19.10 -7.29
CA ILE A 139 2.36 -19.14 -6.12
C ILE A 139 0.89 -19.06 -6.55
N ILE A 140 0.55 -18.15 -7.47
CA ILE A 140 -0.82 -18.01 -7.99
C ILE A 140 -1.29 -19.33 -8.62
N MET A 141 -0.49 -19.95 -9.48
CA MET A 141 -0.80 -21.23 -10.12
C MET A 141 -0.97 -22.35 -9.10
N SER A 142 -0.07 -22.45 -8.11
CA SER A 142 -0.19 -23.44 -7.02
C SER A 142 -1.49 -23.29 -6.23
N SER A 143 -1.94 -22.05 -6.04
CA SER A 143 -3.15 -21.74 -5.28
C SER A 143 -4.43 -22.06 -6.03
N LYS A 144 -4.40 -22.05 -7.38
CA LYS A 144 -5.53 -22.42 -8.25
C LYS A 144 -5.70 -23.95 -8.36
N ILE A 145 -4.62 -24.71 -8.20
CA ILE A 145 -4.63 -26.18 -8.21
C ILE A 145 -5.26 -26.77 -6.94
N ARG A 146 -5.30 -26.00 -5.85
CA ARG A 146 -5.77 -26.45 -4.53
C ARG A 146 -7.23 -26.09 -4.19
N GLN A 147 -7.95 -25.49 -5.14
CA GLN A 147 -9.39 -25.22 -5.08
C GLN A 147 -10.15 -26.29 -5.86
#